data_AF-A0A1G7GCV7-F1
#
_entry.id   AF-A0A1G7GCV7-F1
#
_cell.length_a   1.000
_cell.length_b   1.000
_cell.length_c   1.000
_cell.angle_alpha   90.00
_cell.angle_beta   90.00
_cell.angle_gamma   90.00
#
_symmetry.space_group_name_H-M   'P 1'
#
loop_
_entity.id
_entity.type
_entity.pdbx_description
1 polymer ?
#
loop_
_entity_poly.entity_id
_entity_poly.type
_entity_poly.pdbx_seq_one_letter_code
_entity_poly.pdbx_strand_id
1 'polypeptide(L)'
;MLWRRVNPEEARARLALLREGVGKKVRALEAQLAKKKAPLEKALQEYRGALEHLRRLEGEGRYPEAVLRPALAREELRIRYVEGEIARLEEAHRQAVAQLVSQVRLKAARLAALAQMEEALDRFFPLPEIKEEAHA
;
A
#
# COMPACT_ATOMS: atom_id res chain seq x y z
N MET A 1 -24.52 -32.80 -0.33
CA MET A 1 -24.04 -32.05 0.86
C MET A 1 -25.06 -30.99 1.19
N LEU A 2 -25.79 -31.11 2.31
CA LEU A 2 -26.73 -30.09 2.76
C LEU A 2 -25.93 -28.87 3.23
N TRP A 3 -25.87 -27.82 2.40
CA TRP A 3 -25.52 -26.50 2.88
C TRP A 3 -26.64 -26.09 3.85
N ARG A 4 -26.38 -26.13 5.17
CA ARG A 4 -27.33 -25.64 6.17
C ARG A 4 -27.66 -24.18 5.82
N ARG A 5 -28.94 -23.90 5.56
CA ARG A 5 -29.43 -22.52 5.40
C ARG A 5 -29.03 -21.74 6.64
N VAL A 6 -28.30 -20.64 6.45
CA VAL A 6 -27.88 -19.77 7.54
C VAL A 6 -28.98 -18.72 7.72
N ASN A 7 -29.38 -18.45 8.97
CA ASN A 7 -30.35 -17.40 9.24
C ASN A 7 -29.78 -16.04 8.75
N PRO A 8 -30.55 -15.23 8.01
CA PRO A 8 -30.14 -13.89 7.58
C PRO A 8 -29.55 -13.01 8.69
N GLU A 9 -30.06 -13.06 9.92
CA GLU A 9 -29.50 -12.29 11.05
C GLU A 9 -28.12 -12.78 11.46
N GLU A 10 -27.94 -14.11 11.50
CA GLU A 10 -26.64 -14.73 11.79
C GLU A 10 -25.63 -14.42 10.68
N ALA A 11 -26.07 -14.42 9.42
CA ALA A 11 -25.25 -14.04 8.28
C ALA A 11 -24.80 -12.56 8.36
N ARG A 12 -25.70 -11.64 8.73
CA ARG A 12 -25.36 -10.22 8.96
C ARG A 12 -24.32 -10.06 10.06
N ALA A 13 -24.48 -10.75 11.19
CA ALA A 13 -23.52 -10.72 12.29
C ALA A 13 -22.14 -11.24 11.86
N ARG A 14 -22.11 -12.35 11.11
CA ARG A 14 -20.87 -12.92 10.57
C ARG A 14 -20.19 -11.99 9.56
N LEU A 15 -20.96 -11.32 8.68
CA LEU A 15 -20.43 -10.33 7.74
C LEU A 15 -19.85 -9.10 8.45
N ALA A 16 -20.50 -8.62 9.52
CA ALA A 16 -20.00 -7.53 10.33
C ALA A 16 -18.66 -7.86 11.00
N LEU A 17 -18.56 -9.05 11.62
CA LEU A 17 -17.31 -9.55 12.21
C LEU A 17 -16.21 -9.70 11.17
N LEU A 18 -16.56 -10.17 9.97
CA LEU A 18 -15.63 -10.37 8.88
C LEU A 18 -15.09 -9.03 8.36
N ARG A 19 -15.94 -8.00 8.25
CA ARG A 19 -15.54 -6.62 7.92
C ARG A 19 -14.61 -6.03 8.98
N GLU A 20 -14.94 -6.18 10.26
CA GLU A 20 -14.09 -5.68 11.36
C GLU A 20 -12.72 -6.37 11.37
N GLY A 21 -12.71 -7.70 11.20
CA GLY A 21 -11.48 -8.49 11.15
C GLY A 21 -10.57 -8.10 9.99
N VAL A 22 -11.13 -7.78 8.82
CA VAL A 22 -10.35 -7.24 7.69
C VAL A 22 -9.82 -5.85 8.00
N GLY A 23 -10.66 -4.97 8.56
CA GLY A 23 -10.22 -3.62 8.95
C GLY A 23 -9.00 -3.68 9.88
N LYS A 24 -9.00 -4.58 10.87
CA LYS A 24 -7.84 -4.81 11.76
C LYS A 24 -6.60 -5.28 11.00
N LYS A 25 -6.76 -6.21 10.05
CA LYS A 25 -5.64 -6.73 9.24
C LYS A 25 -5.07 -5.68 8.28
N VAL A 26 -5.91 -4.86 7.64
CA VAL A 26 -5.48 -3.76 6.78
C VAL A 26 -4.67 -2.75 7.60
N ARG A 27 -5.18 -2.32 8.76
CA ARG A 27 -4.44 -1.43 9.67
C ARG A 27 -3.10 -2.01 10.12
N ALA A 28 -3.02 -3.33 10.34
CA ALA A 28 -1.76 -3.99 10.65
C ALA A 28 -0.77 -3.95 9.47
N LEU A 29 -1.25 -4.15 8.23
CA LEU A 29 -0.44 -4.02 7.02
C LEU A 29 0.03 -2.58 6.80
N GLU A 30 -0.82 -1.58 7.08
CA GLU A 30 -0.46 -0.15 7.03
C GLU A 30 0.61 0.18 8.07
N ALA A 31 0.45 -0.28 9.32
CA ALA A 31 1.46 -0.10 10.37
C ALA A 31 2.78 -0.77 10.01
N GLN A 32 2.74 -1.95 9.39
CA GLN A 32 3.94 -2.65 8.92
C GLN A 32 4.63 -1.90 7.77
N LEU A 33 3.86 -1.37 6.82
CA LEU A 33 4.39 -0.53 5.74
C LEU A 33 5.06 0.72 6.32
N ALA A 34 4.39 1.44 7.22
CA ALA A 34 4.92 2.64 7.87
C ALA A 34 6.23 2.34 8.62
N LYS A 35 6.28 1.24 9.38
CA LYS A 35 7.49 0.80 10.09
C LYS A 35 8.66 0.54 9.14
N LYS A 36 8.42 -0.04 7.97
CA LYS A 36 9.46 -0.32 6.96
C LYS A 36 9.87 0.93 6.18
N LYS A 37 8.92 1.83 5.89
CA LYS A 37 9.16 3.08 5.16
C LYS A 37 9.93 4.11 5.99
N ALA A 38 9.65 4.23 7.29
CA ALA A 38 10.26 5.25 8.15
C ALA A 38 11.80 5.38 8.05
N PRO A 39 12.60 4.30 8.13
CA PRO A 39 14.05 4.42 7.97
C PRO A 39 14.48 4.84 6.55
N LEU A 40 13.73 4.44 5.52
CA LEU A 40 14.00 4.79 4.14
C LEU A 40 13.69 6.27 3.87
N GLU A 41 12.58 6.78 4.40
CA GLU A 41 12.21 8.19 4.32
C GLU A 41 13.24 9.07 5.03
N LYS A 42 13.74 8.63 6.20
CA LYS A 42 14.83 9.31 6.89
C LYS A 42 16.11 9.33 6.04
N ALA A 43 16.53 8.19 5.49
CA ALA A 43 17.70 8.13 4.62
C ALA A 43 17.54 9.01 3.37
N LEU A 44 16.35 9.05 2.78
CA LEU A 44 16.04 9.89 1.63
C LEU A 44 16.19 11.37 1.96
N GLN A 45 15.73 11.80 3.14
CA GLN A 45 15.91 13.17 3.61
C GLN A 45 17.40 13.52 3.80
N GLU A 46 18.19 12.62 4.39
CA GLU A 46 19.63 12.80 4.57
C GLU A 46 20.36 12.91 3.23
N TYR A 47 20.06 12.03 2.26
CA TYR A 47 20.68 12.07 0.93
C TYR A 47 20.29 13.32 0.15
N ARG A 48 19.04 13.78 0.25
CA ARG A 48 18.60 15.04 -0.36
C ARG A 48 19.34 16.24 0.22
N GLY A 49 19.50 16.31 1.54
CA GLY A 49 20.29 17.36 2.18
C GLY A 49 21.76 17.34 1.78
N ALA A 50 22.36 16.15 1.65
CA ALA A 50 23.73 15.99 1.17
C ALA A 50 23.87 16.46 -0.30
N LEU A 51 22.93 16.09 -1.16
CA LEU A 51 22.91 16.52 -2.55
C LEU A 51 22.78 18.04 -2.69
N GLU A 52 21.90 18.67 -1.91
CA GLU A 52 21.75 20.13 -1.87
C GLU A 52 23.05 20.81 -1.43
N HIS A 53 23.71 20.28 -0.39
CA HIS A 53 25.00 20.79 0.06
C HIS A 53 26.07 20.69 -1.02
N LEU A 54 26.18 19.54 -1.71
CA LEU A 54 27.14 19.35 -2.79
C LEU A 54 26.88 20.29 -3.98
N ARG A 55 25.61 20.51 -4.35
CA ARG A 55 25.23 21.47 -5.41
C ARG A 55 25.58 22.91 -5.04
N ARG A 56 25.45 23.27 -3.76
CA ARG A 56 25.90 24.57 -3.26
C ARG A 56 27.43 24.72 -3.40
N LEU A 57 28.20 23.69 -3.03
CA LEU A 57 29.66 23.71 -3.18
C LEU A 57 30.10 23.81 -4.64
N GLU A 58 29.37 23.17 -5.55
CA GLU A 58 29.57 23.31 -7.00
C GLU A 58 29.32 24.76 -7.46
N GLY A 59 28.22 25.38 -7.03
CA GLY A 59 27.92 26.78 -7.35
C GLY A 59 28.90 27.80 -6.75
N GLU A 60 29.55 27.47 -5.62
CA GLU A 60 30.59 28.30 -5.01
C GLU A 60 31.93 28.23 -5.78
N GLY A 61 32.13 27.24 -6.67
CA GLY A 61 33.32 27.11 -7.51
C GLY A 61 34.63 26.86 -6.76
N ARG A 62 34.56 26.53 -5.47
CA ARG A 62 35.74 26.37 -4.58
C ARG A 62 36.42 25.01 -4.69
N TYR A 63 35.75 24.01 -5.26
CA TYR A 63 36.23 22.64 -5.36
C TYR A 63 36.36 22.18 -6.81
N PRO A 64 37.37 21.34 -7.14
CA PRO A 64 37.51 20.80 -8.49
C PRO A 64 36.31 19.96 -8.91
N GLU A 65 35.80 20.19 -10.13
CA GLU A 65 34.68 19.42 -10.69
C GLU A 65 34.93 17.91 -10.69
N ALA A 66 36.17 17.49 -10.92
CA ALA A 66 36.56 16.08 -10.94
C ALA A 66 36.31 15.37 -9.59
N VAL A 67 36.27 16.12 -8.49
CA VAL A 67 35.98 15.60 -7.14
C VAL A 67 34.48 15.69 -6.82
N LEU A 68 33.82 16.78 -7.24
CA LEU A 68 32.40 17.02 -6.96
C LEU A 68 31.46 16.14 -7.80
N ARG A 69 31.73 15.94 -9.09
CA ARG A 69 30.85 15.16 -9.99
C ARG A 69 30.62 13.73 -9.51
N PRO A 70 31.64 12.95 -9.11
CA PRO A 70 31.42 11.60 -8.57
C PRO A 70 30.60 11.60 -7.27
N ALA A 71 30.74 12.62 -6.42
CA ALA A 71 29.99 12.74 -5.18
C ALA A 71 28.51 13.04 -5.46
N LEU A 72 28.22 13.99 -6.35
CA LEU A 72 26.86 14.30 -6.81
C LEU A 72 26.17 13.07 -7.40
N ALA A 73 26.83 12.39 -8.35
CA ALA A 73 26.28 11.20 -9.00
C ALA A 73 25.99 10.06 -8.00
N ARG A 74 26.82 9.92 -6.97
CA ARG A 74 26.61 8.93 -5.90
C ARG A 74 25.36 9.21 -5.09
N GLU A 75 25.15 10.46 -4.65
CA GLU A 75 23.96 10.81 -3.87
C GLU A 75 22.69 10.72 -4.72
N GLU A 76 22.74 11.12 -5.99
CA GLU A 76 21.62 10.93 -6.92
C GLU A 76 21.26 9.45 -7.13
N LEU A 77 22.27 8.57 -7.23
CA LEU A 77 22.04 7.13 -7.33
C LEU A 77 21.42 6.55 -6.05
N ARG A 78 21.88 6.99 -4.87
CA ARG A 78 21.32 6.57 -3.58
C ARG A 78 19.86 7.00 -3.42
N ILE A 79 19.54 8.23 -3.80
CA ILE A 79 18.16 8.75 -3.81
C ILE A 79 17.27 7.86 -4.68
N ARG A 80 17.66 7.62 -5.94
CA ARG A 80 16.89 6.76 -6.86
C ARG A 80 16.69 5.35 -6.31
N TYR A 81 17.72 4.78 -5.69
CA TYR A 81 17.62 3.47 -5.07
C TYR A 81 16.59 3.44 -3.94
N VAL A 82 16.65 4.40 -3.01
CA VAL A 82 15.71 4.47 -1.89
C VAL A 82 14.28 4.73 -2.35
N GLU A 83 14.09 5.63 -3.33
CA GLU A 83 12.77 5.88 -3.93
C GLU A 83 12.19 4.61 -4.57
N GLY A 84 13.03 3.84 -5.27
CA GLY A 84 12.65 2.55 -5.83
C GLY A 84 12.26 1.51 -4.76
N GLU A 85 13.00 1.43 -3.66
CA GLU A 85 12.68 0.54 -2.54
C GLU A 85 11.36 0.93 -1.86
N ILE A 86 11.11 2.22 -1.66
CA ILE A 86 9.82 2.71 -1.14
C ILE A 86 8.68 2.31 -2.07
N ALA A 87 8.83 2.53 -3.38
CA ALA A 87 7.81 2.17 -4.37
C ALA A 87 7.51 0.66 -4.38
N ARG A 88 8.54 -0.19 -4.23
CA ARG A 88 8.39 -1.65 -4.11
C ARG A 88 7.61 -2.04 -2.85
N LEU A 89 7.89 -1.40 -1.72
CA LEU A 89 7.16 -1.65 -0.46
C LEU A 89 5.69 -1.25 -0.57
N GLU A 90 5.40 -0.12 -1.22
CA GLU A 90 4.03 0.34 -1.45
C GLU A 90 3.27 -0.59 -2.40
N GLU A 91 3.91 -1.04 -3.47
CA GLU A 91 3.31 -2.01 -4.40
C GLU A 91 3.02 -3.34 -3.71
N ALA A 92 3.97 -3.88 -2.94
CA ALA A 92 3.75 -5.09 -2.15
C ALA A 92 2.60 -4.92 -1.15
N HIS A 93 2.47 -3.75 -0.53
CA HIS A 93 1.34 -3.44 0.35
C HIS A 93 0.01 -3.41 -0.42
N ARG A 94 -0.05 -2.72 -1.57
CA ARG A 94 -1.26 -2.69 -2.43
C ARG A 94 -1.71 -4.09 -2.81
N GLN A 95 -0.76 -4.94 -3.23
CA GLN A 95 -1.04 -6.34 -3.59
C GLN A 95 -1.54 -7.15 -2.39
N ALA A 96 -0.91 -7.02 -1.22
CA ALA A 96 -1.33 -7.71 0.00
C ALA A 96 -2.75 -7.31 0.44
N VAL A 97 -3.08 -6.02 0.37
CA VAL A 97 -4.42 -5.51 0.67
C VAL A 97 -5.44 -6.02 -0.35
N ALA A 98 -5.12 -5.96 -1.65
CA ALA A 98 -6.00 -6.45 -2.70
C ALA A 98 -6.31 -7.95 -2.56
N GLN A 99 -5.30 -8.77 -2.27
CA GLN A 99 -5.47 -10.20 -2.00
C GLN A 99 -6.33 -10.46 -0.76
N LEU A 100 -6.12 -9.70 0.32
CA LEU A 100 -6.92 -9.82 1.53
C LEU A 100 -8.39 -9.49 1.27
N VAL A 101 -8.65 -8.38 0.57
CA VAL A 101 -10.00 -7.92 0.24
C VAL A 101 -10.69 -8.91 -0.70
N SER A 102 -10.01 -9.44 -1.71
CA SER A 102 -10.61 -10.40 -2.66
C SER A 102 -11.01 -11.71 -1.98
N GLN A 103 -10.16 -12.27 -1.12
CA GLN A 103 -10.47 -13.48 -0.33
C GLN A 103 -11.68 -13.27 0.57
N VAL A 104 -11.77 -12.09 1.18
CA VAL A 104 -12.87 -11.72 2.07
C VAL A 104 -14.15 -11.52 1.30
N ARG A 105 -14.12 -10.85 0.15
CA ARG A 105 -15.26 -10.70 -0.73
C ARG A 105 -15.82 -12.06 -1.14
N LEU A 106 -14.96 -13.02 -1.48
CA LEU A 106 -15.40 -14.39 -1.80
C LEU A 106 -16.08 -15.09 -0.60
N LYS A 107 -15.53 -14.93 0.61
CA LYS A 107 -16.15 -15.47 1.83
C LYS A 107 -17.49 -14.82 2.13
N ALA A 108 -17.58 -13.50 1.96
CA ALA A 108 -18.82 -12.77 2.10
C ALA A 108 -19.86 -13.23 1.07
N ALA A 109 -19.47 -13.40 -0.20
CA ALA A 109 -20.36 -13.85 -1.28
C ALA A 109 -20.97 -15.21 -0.97
N ARG A 110 -20.15 -16.15 -0.50
CA ARG A 110 -20.61 -17.48 -0.06
C ARG A 110 -21.59 -17.38 1.12
N LEU A 111 -21.29 -16.54 2.12
CA LEU A 111 -22.17 -16.34 3.26
C LEU A 111 -23.52 -15.73 2.86
N ALA A 112 -23.52 -14.76 1.95
CA ALA A 112 -24.73 -14.12 1.45
C ALA A 112 -25.58 -15.08 0.62
N ALA A 113 -24.97 -15.87 -0.28
CA ALA A 113 -25.68 -16.88 -1.05
C ALA A 113 -26.36 -17.93 -0.15
N LEU A 114 -25.70 -18.34 0.93
CA LEU A 114 -26.25 -19.28 1.91
C LEU A 114 -27.41 -18.73 2.74
N ALA A 115 -27.50 -17.41 2.84
CA ALA A 115 -28.55 -16.70 3.55
C ALA A 115 -29.61 -16.09 2.62
N GLN A 116 -29.50 -16.28 1.30
CA GLN A 116 -30.34 -15.64 0.27
C GLN A 116 -30.34 -14.10 0.38
N MET A 117 -29.15 -13.52 0.61
CA MET A 117 -28.93 -12.09 0.88
C MET A 117 -28.08 -11.40 -0.19
N GLU A 118 -28.40 -11.58 -1.48
CA GLU A 118 -27.55 -11.06 -2.59
C GLU A 118 -27.39 -9.53 -2.56
N GLU A 119 -28.44 -8.77 -2.23
CA GLU A 119 -28.41 -7.29 -2.14
C GLU A 119 -27.52 -6.73 -1.03
N ALA A 120 -27.15 -7.55 -0.05
CA ALA A 120 -26.32 -7.10 1.07
C ALA A 120 -24.83 -7.01 0.70
N LEU A 121 -24.39 -7.73 -0.33
CA LEU A 121 -22.97 -7.93 -0.57
C LEU A 121 -22.22 -6.65 -0.94
N ASP A 122 -22.74 -5.92 -1.93
CA ASP A 122 -22.12 -4.69 -2.41
C ASP A 122 -22.21 -3.56 -1.38
N ARG A 123 -23.19 -3.63 -0.47
CA ARG A 123 -23.31 -2.70 0.66
C ARG A 123 -22.27 -2.96 1.76
N PHE A 124 -21.89 -4.22 1.97
CA PHE A 124 -20.90 -4.60 2.99
C PHE A 124 -19.46 -4.62 2.47
N PHE A 125 -19.27 -4.92 1.19
CA PHE A 125 -17.97 -4.99 0.51
C PHE A 125 -18.08 -4.40 -0.90
N PRO A 126 -18.11 -3.06 -1.03
CA PRO A 126 -18.18 -2.43 -2.35
C PRO A 126 -16.99 -2.88 -3.21
N LEU A 127 -17.22 -3.04 -4.52
CA LEU A 127 -16.10 -3.13 -5.45
C LEU A 127 -15.24 -1.88 -5.27
N PRO A 128 -13.90 -1.98 -5.27
CA PRO A 128 -13.12 -0.79 -5.54
C PRO A 128 -13.65 -0.23 -6.86
N GLU A 129 -14.05 1.04 -6.88
CA GLU A 129 -14.37 1.71 -8.14
C GLU A 129 -13.18 1.45 -9.06
N ILE A 130 -13.41 0.63 -10.09
CA ILE A 130 -12.51 0.61 -11.23
C ILE A 130 -12.73 2.00 -11.81
N LYS A 131 -11.91 2.96 -11.36
CA LYS A 131 -11.68 4.14 -12.17
C LYS A 131 -11.03 3.57 -13.41
N GLU A 132 -11.86 3.25 -14.41
CA GLU A 132 -11.43 3.26 -15.79
C GLU A 132 -10.84 4.64 -15.95
N GLU A 133 -9.53 4.74 -15.80
CA GLU A 133 -8.78 5.87 -16.32
C GLU A 133 -9.13 5.87 -17.80
N ALA A 134 -10.07 6.74 -18.14
CA ALA A 134 -10.45 7.06 -19.49
C ALA A 134 -9.18 7.55 -20.17
N HIS A 135 -8.46 6.64 -20.81
CA HIS A 135 -7.54 6.97 -21.86
C HIS A 135 -8.38 7.54 -23.01
N ALA A 136 -8.46 8.86 -23.06
CA ALA A 136 -8.87 9.67 -24.19
C ALA A 136 -7.80 10.73 -24.43
#